data_AF-A0A519G709-F1
#
_entry.id   AF-A0A519G709-F1
#
_cell.length_a   1.000
_cell.length_b   1.000
_cell.length_c   1.000
_cell.angle_alpha   90.00
_cell.angle_beta   90.00
_cell.angle_gamma   90.00
#
_symmetry.space_group_name_H-M   'P 1'
#
loop_
_entity.id
_entity.type
_entity.pdbx_description
1 polymer ?
#
loop_
_entity_poly.entity_id
_entity_poly.type
_entity_poly.pdbx_seq_one_letter_code
_entity_poly.pdbx_strand_id
1 'polypeptide(L)'
;MAHGVSWSGRTEPRVGRRGHVVPRRAGTGESLPRARPFSEGRVLSSSIPKRYRCRYRAVMDVHKARAFLAVAEELHFGRAADRLHIAQPPLSRAIRVIEQELGTPLFTRSSRGVALTPVGEALVDPARELVLQSERITQIARRAQQGRIGQVRIGFAGASVSSVVSALTARARQNLPQVHLALHGTQLSHAGMERLHRGELDAVIGRWDALPKGIDSRVLATEELVVALPPDHPLTARDRIPVAELADEAWVDLPGGTGATLPARLHLLGRHGGFVPHVVETASDSATQLLLVDAGVGLALTFSG
;
A
#
# COMPACT_ATOMS: atom_id res chain seq x y z
N MET A 1 -29.01 12.95 -9.31
CA MET A 1 -27.93 13.96 -9.31
C MET A 1 -27.84 14.50 -7.90
N ALA A 2 -26.85 14.06 -7.12
CA ALA A 2 -26.73 14.44 -5.71
C ALA A 2 -25.85 15.70 -5.59
N HIS A 3 -26.39 16.73 -4.94
CA HIS A 3 -25.69 17.99 -4.70
C HIS A 3 -24.84 17.86 -3.43
N GLY A 4 -23.51 17.87 -3.59
CA GLY A 4 -22.54 17.89 -2.49
C GLY A 4 -22.08 19.32 -2.19
N VAL A 5 -21.92 19.66 -0.90
CA VAL A 5 -21.58 21.01 -0.44
C VAL A 5 -20.28 21.00 0.35
N SER A 6 -19.33 21.84 -0.10
CA SER A 6 -17.93 21.77 0.29
C SER A 6 -17.43 22.75 1.35
N TRP A 7 -16.34 22.37 2.03
CA TRP A 7 -15.57 23.18 2.98
C TRP A 7 -14.09 23.23 2.58
N SER A 8 -13.49 24.43 2.46
CA SER A 8 -12.09 24.57 2.05
C SER A 8 -11.31 25.64 2.81
N GLY A 9 -10.06 25.31 3.14
CA GLY A 9 -9.00 26.24 3.53
C GLY A 9 -7.64 25.64 3.16
N ARG A 10 -6.97 26.18 2.13
CA ARG A 10 -5.57 25.86 1.83
C ARG A 10 -4.88 26.99 1.05
N THR A 11 -3.66 27.29 1.47
CA THR A 11 -2.66 28.14 0.82
C THR A 11 -1.64 27.26 0.07
N GLU A 12 -1.35 27.57 -1.19
CA GLU A 12 -0.32 26.92 -2.04
C GLU A 12 0.97 27.77 -2.14
N PRO A 13 2.12 27.13 -2.42
CA PRO A 13 3.21 27.78 -3.14
C PRO A 13 3.58 27.09 -4.47
N ARG A 14 3.93 27.94 -5.46
CA ARG A 14 4.29 27.63 -6.85
C ARG A 14 5.70 27.06 -7.02
N VAL A 15 5.91 26.20 -8.03
CA VAL A 15 7.22 25.75 -8.51
C VAL A 15 7.43 26.16 -9.98
N GLY A 16 8.62 26.75 -10.26
CA GLY A 16 9.02 27.30 -11.55
C GLY A 16 9.78 26.34 -12.47
N ARG A 17 9.75 26.65 -13.78
CA ARG A 17 10.37 25.94 -14.91
C ARG A 17 11.85 26.28 -15.12
N ARG A 18 12.58 25.35 -15.79
CA ARG A 18 13.73 25.45 -16.76
C ARG A 18 14.76 24.35 -16.43
N GLY A 19 15.44 23.66 -17.33
CA GLY A 19 15.55 23.67 -18.78
C GLY A 19 16.47 22.51 -19.23
N HIS A 20 16.33 22.07 -20.48
CA HIS A 20 17.14 21.01 -21.10
C HIS A 20 18.58 21.47 -21.40
N VAL A 21 19.56 20.58 -21.20
CA VAL A 21 20.89 20.67 -21.81
C VAL A 21 21.29 19.28 -22.33
N VAL A 22 21.65 19.21 -23.61
CA VAL A 22 22.23 18.06 -24.32
C VAL A 22 23.71 18.36 -24.56
N PRO A 23 24.64 17.40 -24.38
CA PRO A 23 25.98 17.50 -24.98
C PRO A 23 26.17 16.54 -26.17
N ARG A 24 26.94 17.07 -27.13
CA ARG A 24 27.37 16.51 -28.43
C ARG A 24 28.24 15.25 -28.32
N ARG A 25 28.19 14.45 -29.40
CA ARG A 25 29.13 13.36 -29.74
C ARG A 25 30.49 13.88 -30.23
N ALA A 26 31.55 13.17 -29.84
CA ALA A 26 32.74 12.77 -30.61
C ALA A 26 33.51 11.77 -29.69
N GLY A 27 34.14 10.67 -30.09
CA GLY A 27 34.40 10.01 -31.36
C GLY A 27 35.32 8.79 -31.05
N THR A 28 35.34 7.84 -31.98
CA THR A 28 36.39 6.81 -32.23
C THR A 28 36.68 5.72 -31.17
N GLY A 29 36.25 4.50 -31.52
CA GLY A 29 37.20 3.40 -31.78
C GLY A 29 37.58 2.49 -30.63
N GLU A 30 36.71 1.55 -30.27
CA GLU A 30 37.14 0.26 -29.72
C GLU A 30 36.17 -0.84 -30.19
N SER A 31 36.69 -1.72 -31.05
CA SER A 31 35.97 -2.86 -31.62
C SER A 31 35.74 -3.93 -30.56
N LEU A 32 34.48 -4.15 -30.19
CA LEU A 32 34.07 -5.29 -29.38
C LEU A 32 34.38 -6.60 -30.13
N PRO A 33 34.99 -7.61 -29.49
CA PRO A 33 35.26 -8.88 -30.15
C PRO A 33 33.97 -9.61 -30.49
N ARG A 34 33.86 -10.10 -31.73
CA ARG A 34 32.74 -10.91 -32.22
C ARG A 34 32.54 -12.13 -31.32
N ALA A 35 31.36 -12.25 -30.73
CA ALA A 35 30.92 -13.45 -30.03
C ALA A 35 30.90 -14.64 -31.00
N ARG A 36 31.64 -15.71 -30.68
CA ARG A 36 31.54 -16.99 -31.39
C ARG A 36 30.27 -17.73 -30.95
N PRO A 37 29.62 -18.49 -31.85
CA PRO A 37 28.42 -19.23 -31.51
C PRO A 37 28.74 -20.29 -30.45
N PHE A 38 27.82 -20.41 -29.48
CA PHE A 38 27.88 -21.36 -28.38
C PHE A 38 27.57 -22.76 -28.93
N SER A 39 28.61 -23.56 -29.21
CA SER A 39 28.45 -24.97 -29.57
C SER A 39 28.29 -25.81 -28.29
N GLU A 40 27.26 -26.66 -28.30
CA GLU A 40 26.90 -27.62 -27.27
C GLU A 40 28.09 -28.48 -26.78
N GLY A 41 28.12 -28.73 -25.46
CA GLY A 41 28.85 -29.88 -24.90
C GLY A 41 29.75 -29.58 -23.71
N ARG A 42 29.40 -30.21 -22.58
CA ARG A 42 30.15 -30.38 -21.33
C ARG A 42 30.23 -29.19 -20.37
N VAL A 43 29.32 -29.24 -19.39
CA VAL A 43 29.51 -28.61 -18.08
C VAL A 43 30.67 -29.32 -17.37
N LEU A 44 31.90 -28.81 -17.54
CA LEU A 44 32.99 -29.12 -16.62
C LEU A 44 32.82 -28.25 -15.38
N SER A 45 32.11 -28.81 -14.40
CA SER A 45 32.19 -28.40 -13.00
C SER A 45 33.61 -28.66 -12.49
N SER A 46 34.50 -27.70 -12.67
CA SER A 46 35.62 -27.38 -11.77
C SER A 46 36.53 -26.34 -12.43
N SER A 47 37.00 -25.39 -11.62
CA SER A 47 37.92 -24.29 -11.96
C SER A 47 37.31 -23.00 -12.54
N ILE A 48 36.48 -22.32 -11.75
CA ILE A 48 36.44 -20.85 -11.85
C ILE A 48 37.76 -20.32 -11.24
N PRO A 49 38.62 -19.61 -12.01
CA PRO A 49 39.88 -19.08 -11.50
C PRO A 49 39.66 -18.12 -10.34
N LYS A 50 40.48 -18.20 -9.27
CA LYS A 50 40.39 -17.38 -8.04
C LYS A 50 40.25 -15.87 -8.29
N ARG A 51 40.75 -15.36 -9.44
CA ARG A 51 40.66 -13.96 -9.87
C ARG A 51 39.25 -13.46 -10.20
N TYR A 52 38.26 -14.35 -10.34
CA TYR A 52 36.85 -13.98 -10.54
C TYR A 52 35.99 -14.13 -9.28
N ARG A 53 36.59 -14.36 -8.11
CA ARG A 53 35.86 -14.16 -6.84
C ARG A 53 35.67 -12.67 -6.64
N CYS A 54 34.56 -12.15 -7.15
CA CYS A 54 34.07 -10.84 -6.78
C CYS A 54 33.85 -10.84 -5.27
N ARG A 55 34.78 -10.24 -4.51
CA ARG A 55 34.65 -10.01 -3.05
C ARG A 55 33.66 -8.85 -2.82
N TYR A 56 32.44 -8.98 -3.33
CA TYR A 56 31.35 -8.11 -2.92
C TYR A 56 30.56 -8.85 -1.84
N ARG A 57 31.05 -8.80 -0.60
CA ARG A 57 30.25 -9.23 0.54
C ARG A 57 29.44 -8.02 0.99
N ALA A 58 28.18 -7.97 0.59
CA ALA A 58 27.28 -6.94 1.09
C ALA A 58 27.18 -7.06 2.61
N VAL A 59 27.33 -5.92 3.30
CA VAL A 59 27.20 -5.84 4.77
C VAL A 59 25.81 -6.33 5.20
N MET A 60 24.78 -5.92 4.45
CA MET A 60 23.41 -6.38 4.60
C MET A 60 22.98 -7.23 3.40
N ASP A 61 22.45 -8.42 3.67
CA ASP A 61 21.75 -9.28 2.71
C ASP A 61 20.31 -9.55 3.19
N VAL A 62 19.49 -10.18 2.36
CA VAL A 62 18.06 -10.39 2.66
C VAL A 62 17.84 -11.24 3.91
N HIS A 63 18.69 -12.25 4.17
CA HIS A 63 18.55 -13.10 5.36
C HIS A 63 18.91 -12.33 6.63
N LYS A 64 20.01 -11.56 6.57
CA LYS A 64 20.43 -10.63 7.63
C LYS A 64 19.37 -9.56 7.91
N ALA A 65 18.77 -8.99 6.86
CA ALA A 65 17.71 -7.99 6.99
C ALA A 65 16.46 -8.57 7.68
N ARG A 66 16.04 -9.79 7.30
CA ARG A 66 14.94 -10.51 7.97
C ARG A 66 15.25 -10.79 9.45
N ALA A 67 16.47 -11.22 9.76
CA ALA A 67 16.92 -11.43 11.14
C ALA A 67 16.89 -10.14 11.96
N PHE A 68 17.42 -9.04 11.41
CA PHE A 68 17.40 -7.73 12.03
C PHE A 68 15.98 -7.21 12.28
N LEU A 69 15.12 -7.24 11.26
CA LEU A 69 13.72 -6.78 11.38
C LEU A 69 12.94 -7.59 12.41
N ALA A 70 13.12 -8.92 12.47
CA ALA A 70 12.46 -9.76 13.47
C ALA A 70 12.81 -9.32 14.90
N VAL A 71 14.09 -9.01 15.18
CA VAL A 71 14.50 -8.52 16.51
C VAL A 71 14.02 -7.09 16.75
N ALA A 72 14.01 -6.24 15.72
CA ALA A 72 13.52 -4.86 15.81
C ALA A 72 12.02 -4.78 16.13
N GLU A 73 11.21 -5.70 15.61
CA GLU A 73 9.77 -5.75 15.84
C GLU A 73 9.43 -6.43 17.18
N GLU A 74 10.12 -7.52 17.54
CA GLU A 74 9.84 -8.24 18.77
C GLU A 74 10.47 -7.61 20.01
N LEU A 75 11.53 -6.82 19.84
CA LEU A 75 12.39 -6.32 20.93
C LEU A 75 12.85 -7.43 21.90
N HIS A 76 12.97 -8.66 21.38
CA HIS A 76 13.28 -9.84 22.16
C HIS A 76 13.87 -10.94 21.27
N PHE A 77 15.10 -11.37 21.55
CA PHE A 77 15.81 -12.36 20.72
C PHE A 77 15.15 -13.74 20.69
N GLY A 78 14.59 -14.22 21.81
CA GLY A 78 13.86 -15.50 21.87
C GLY A 78 12.64 -15.51 20.93
N ARG A 79 11.65 -14.64 21.19
CA ARG A 79 10.48 -14.47 20.31
C ARG A 79 10.82 -14.23 18.84
N ALA A 80 11.85 -13.43 18.55
CA ALA A 80 12.31 -13.22 17.17
C ALA A 80 12.83 -14.51 16.52
N ALA A 81 13.54 -15.36 17.29
CA ALA A 81 14.02 -16.65 16.82
C ALA A 81 12.86 -17.63 16.59
N ASP A 82 11.87 -17.65 17.50
CA ASP A 82 10.66 -18.46 17.36
C ASP A 82 9.87 -18.07 16.10
N ARG A 83 9.69 -16.77 15.86
CA ARG A 83 9.04 -16.23 14.64
C ARG A 83 9.76 -16.60 13.36
N LEU A 84 11.08 -16.73 13.40
CA LEU A 84 11.90 -17.14 12.27
C LEU A 84 12.09 -18.66 12.17
N HIS A 85 11.50 -19.43 13.10
CA HIS A 85 11.66 -20.88 13.20
C HIS A 85 13.13 -21.33 13.29
N ILE A 86 13.94 -20.60 14.05
CA ILE A 86 15.35 -20.92 14.30
C ILE A 86 15.66 -20.87 15.80
N ALA A 87 16.78 -21.47 16.21
CA ALA A 87 17.25 -21.29 17.59
C ALA A 87 17.78 -19.86 17.83
N GLN A 88 17.74 -19.38 19.07
CA GLN A 88 18.26 -18.06 19.42
C GLN A 88 19.78 -17.86 19.16
N PRO A 89 20.68 -18.85 19.38
CA PRO A 89 22.12 -18.67 19.14
C PRO A 89 22.49 -18.24 17.70
N PRO A 90 21.98 -18.86 16.62
CA PRO A 90 22.26 -18.41 15.25
C PRO A 90 21.71 -17.01 14.96
N LEU A 91 20.52 -16.66 15.49
CA LEU A 91 19.99 -15.29 15.37
C LEU A 91 20.92 -14.26 16.01
N SER A 92 21.35 -14.52 17.25
CA SER A 92 22.27 -13.63 17.97
C SER A 92 23.61 -13.48 17.25
N ARG A 93 24.11 -14.56 16.62
CA ARG A 93 25.33 -14.52 15.80
C ARG A 93 25.12 -13.70 14.54
N ALA A 94 23.98 -13.83 13.85
CA ALA A 94 23.67 -13.05 12.66
C ALA A 94 23.66 -11.54 12.96
N ILE A 95 22.98 -11.12 14.04
CA ILE A 95 22.97 -9.70 14.46
C ILE A 95 24.37 -9.19 14.78
N ARG A 96 25.16 -9.96 15.54
CA ARG A 96 26.56 -9.57 15.85
C ARG A 96 27.40 -9.40 14.60
N VAL A 97 27.23 -10.26 13.60
CA VAL A 97 27.95 -10.14 12.32
C VAL A 97 27.57 -8.86 11.59
N ILE A 98 26.28 -8.49 11.58
CA ILE A 98 25.80 -7.22 11.01
C ILE A 98 26.44 -6.04 11.74
N GLU A 99 26.39 -6.03 13.08
CA GLU A 99 26.96 -4.96 13.91
C GLU A 99 28.48 -4.83 13.72
N GLN A 100 29.20 -5.94 13.59
CA GLN A 100 30.63 -5.96 13.30
C GLN A 100 30.96 -5.41 11.91
N GLU A 101 30.19 -5.78 10.88
CA GLU A 101 30.39 -5.30 9.51
C GLU A 101 30.01 -3.82 9.35
N LEU A 102 29.04 -3.32 10.14
CA LEU A 102 28.68 -1.90 10.19
C LEU A 102 29.59 -1.07 11.12
N GLY A 103 30.32 -1.72 12.03
CA GLY A 103 31.16 -1.07 13.03
C GLY A 103 30.40 -0.36 14.16
N THR A 104 29.10 -0.62 14.30
CA THR A 104 28.23 0.03 15.29
C THR A 104 27.13 -0.92 15.79
N PRO A 105 26.78 -0.87 17.08
CA PRO A 105 25.66 -1.65 17.60
C PRO A 105 24.33 -1.16 17.01
N LEU A 106 23.45 -2.11 16.71
CA LEU A 106 22.07 -1.85 16.27
C LEU A 106 21.08 -1.97 17.41
N PHE A 107 21.45 -2.72 18.45
CA PHE A 107 20.64 -2.92 19.64
C PHE A 107 21.41 -2.59 20.91
N THR A 108 20.73 -1.98 21.88
CA THR A 108 21.17 -1.92 23.26
C THR A 108 20.56 -3.07 24.04
N ARG A 109 21.35 -3.67 24.93
CA ARG A 109 20.90 -4.74 25.84
C ARG A 109 21.00 -4.22 27.26
N SER A 110 19.88 -4.22 27.98
CA SER A 110 19.82 -3.82 29.39
C SER A 110 19.08 -4.87 30.20
N SER A 111 19.12 -4.74 31.53
CA SER A 111 18.27 -5.54 32.44
C SER A 111 16.77 -5.35 32.19
N ARG A 112 16.37 -4.27 31.51
CA ARG A 112 14.99 -3.95 31.14
C ARG A 112 14.58 -4.47 29.76
N GLY A 113 15.49 -5.10 29.02
CA GLY A 113 15.21 -5.68 27.70
C GLY A 113 16.12 -5.17 26.59
N VAL A 114 15.67 -5.40 25.35
CA VAL A 114 16.35 -5.03 24.11
C VAL A 114 15.68 -3.79 23.53
N ALA A 115 16.47 -2.80 23.09
CA ALA A 115 15.97 -1.63 22.39
C ALA A 115 16.87 -1.32 21.18
N LEU A 116 16.32 -0.65 20.16
CA LEU A 116 17.11 -0.18 19.02
C LEU A 116 18.04 0.96 19.45
N THR A 117 19.22 1.04 18.83
CA THR A 117 20.05 2.27 18.85
C THR A 117 19.51 3.26 17.81
N PRO A 118 19.93 4.54 17.83
CA PRO A 118 19.58 5.49 16.76
C PRO A 118 19.95 4.97 15.36
N VAL A 119 21.07 4.24 15.25
CA VAL A 119 21.49 3.59 14.00
C VAL A 119 20.56 2.41 13.66
N GLY A 120 20.18 1.62 14.66
CA GLY A 120 19.18 0.56 14.51
C GLY A 120 17.85 1.10 13.98
N GLU A 121 17.31 2.16 14.59
CA GLU A 121 16.07 2.81 14.14
C GLU A 121 16.17 3.29 12.69
N ALA A 122 17.26 3.96 12.33
CA ALA A 122 17.49 4.45 10.97
C ALA A 122 17.61 3.33 9.92
N LEU A 123 17.96 2.10 10.32
CA LEU A 123 18.12 0.95 9.43
C LEU A 123 16.84 0.13 9.25
N VAL A 124 15.78 0.36 10.03
CA VAL A 124 14.53 -0.40 9.94
C VAL A 124 13.89 -0.28 8.55
N ASP A 125 13.66 0.93 8.06
CA ASP A 125 12.98 1.13 6.78
C ASP A 125 13.83 0.69 5.58
N PRO A 126 15.15 1.01 5.49
CA PRO A 126 16.01 0.47 4.44
C PRO A 126 16.09 -1.07 4.43
N ALA A 127 16.13 -1.71 5.60
CA ALA A 127 16.13 -3.17 5.70
C ALA A 127 14.80 -3.77 5.22
N ARG A 128 13.66 -3.12 5.53
CA ARG A 128 12.34 -3.52 5.03
C ARG A 128 12.27 -3.43 3.52
N GLU A 129 12.76 -2.33 2.94
CA GLU A 129 12.80 -2.15 1.49
C GLU A 129 13.62 -3.25 0.79
N LEU A 130 14.78 -3.62 1.35
CA LEU A 130 15.61 -4.70 0.80
C LEU A 130 14.84 -6.05 0.74
N VAL A 131 14.10 -6.39 1.80
CA VAL A 131 13.29 -7.62 1.83
C VAL A 131 12.16 -7.56 0.80
N LEU A 132 11.45 -6.42 0.73
CA LEU A 132 10.36 -6.21 -0.24
C LEU A 132 10.85 -6.31 -1.69
N GLN A 133 12.02 -5.73 -2.01
CA GLN A 133 12.58 -5.84 -3.36
C GLN A 133 12.95 -7.29 -3.71
N SER A 134 13.50 -8.06 -2.77
CA SER A 134 13.80 -9.48 -2.98
C SER A 134 12.53 -10.30 -3.28
N GLU A 135 11.45 -10.01 -2.57
CA GLU A 135 10.15 -10.66 -2.79
C GLU A 135 9.55 -10.26 -4.15
N ARG A 136 9.68 -8.98 -4.52
CA ARG A 136 9.27 -8.47 -5.83
C ARG A 136 10.00 -9.17 -6.98
N ILE A 137 11.31 -9.41 -6.86
CA ILE A 137 12.09 -10.15 -7.88
C ILE A 137 11.51 -11.56 -8.07
N THR A 138 11.24 -12.26 -6.97
CA THR A 138 10.64 -13.61 -7.02
C THR A 138 9.28 -13.60 -7.70
N GLN A 139 8.45 -12.58 -7.42
CA GLN A 139 7.17 -12.41 -8.08
C GLN A 139 7.31 -12.10 -9.58
N ILE A 140 8.25 -11.24 -9.97
CA ILE A 140 8.51 -10.92 -11.38
C ILE A 140 8.92 -12.18 -12.13
N ALA A 141 9.83 -12.99 -11.58
CA ALA A 141 10.25 -14.25 -12.20
C ALA A 141 9.08 -15.22 -12.39
N ARG A 142 8.23 -15.38 -11.37
CA ARG A 142 7.01 -16.19 -11.47
C ARG A 142 6.04 -15.65 -12.53
N ARG A 143 5.87 -14.33 -12.63
CA ARG A 143 5.01 -13.70 -13.66
C ARG A 143 5.56 -13.89 -15.06
N ALA A 144 6.88 -13.76 -15.23
CA ALA A 144 7.55 -14.00 -16.50
C ALA A 144 7.33 -15.45 -16.98
N GLN A 145 7.47 -16.42 -16.07
CA GLN A 145 7.19 -17.83 -16.37
C GLN A 145 5.72 -18.08 -16.78
N GLN A 146 4.79 -17.31 -16.24
CA GLN A 146 3.34 -17.42 -16.54
C GLN A 146 2.91 -16.58 -17.77
N GLY A 147 3.83 -15.94 -18.49
CA GLY A 147 3.49 -15.06 -19.62
C GLY A 147 2.77 -13.76 -19.22
N ARG A 148 2.82 -13.38 -17.93
CA ARG A 148 2.12 -12.22 -17.36
C ARG A 148 3.00 -10.96 -17.28
N ILE A 149 3.98 -10.84 -18.17
CA ILE A 149 4.83 -9.65 -18.24
C ILE A 149 3.96 -8.47 -18.67
N GLY A 150 4.05 -7.35 -17.96
CA GLY A 150 3.20 -6.18 -18.18
C GLY A 150 1.87 -6.20 -17.44
N GLN A 151 1.61 -7.16 -16.54
CA GLN A 151 0.38 -7.13 -15.74
C GLN A 151 0.55 -6.36 -14.42
N VAL A 152 -0.38 -5.45 -14.10
CA VAL A 152 -0.50 -4.75 -12.82
C VAL A 152 -1.86 -5.04 -12.19
N ARG A 153 -1.88 -5.58 -10.97
CA ARG A 153 -3.10 -5.95 -10.24
C ARG A 153 -3.47 -4.85 -9.26
N ILE A 154 -4.66 -4.29 -9.42
CA ILE A 154 -5.15 -3.18 -8.60
C ILE A 154 -6.38 -3.65 -7.84
N GLY A 155 -6.29 -3.70 -6.51
CA GLY A 155 -7.44 -3.89 -5.64
C GLY A 155 -8.20 -2.58 -5.45
N PHE A 156 -9.53 -2.62 -5.36
CA PHE A 156 -10.30 -1.42 -5.02
C PHE A 156 -11.54 -1.69 -4.19
N ALA A 157 -12.00 -0.62 -3.56
CA ALA A 157 -13.08 -0.53 -2.58
C ALA A 157 -14.47 -1.04 -2.98
N GLY A 158 -14.73 -1.20 -4.27
CA GLY A 158 -16.08 -1.37 -4.80
C GLY A 158 -16.56 -0.11 -5.53
N ALA A 159 -17.88 0.02 -5.70
CA ALA A 159 -18.49 0.99 -6.61
C ALA A 159 -18.14 2.46 -6.29
N SER A 160 -17.93 2.81 -5.03
CA SER A 160 -17.69 4.19 -4.60
C SER A 160 -16.34 4.80 -5.02
N VAL A 161 -15.42 4.02 -5.60
CA VAL A 161 -14.17 4.54 -6.21
C VAL A 161 -14.09 4.23 -7.71
N SER A 162 -15.21 3.81 -8.31
CA SER A 162 -15.26 3.37 -9.71
C SER A 162 -14.86 4.47 -10.70
N SER A 163 -15.16 5.74 -10.40
CA SER A 163 -14.75 6.90 -11.21
C SER A 163 -13.23 7.03 -11.31
N VAL A 164 -12.54 6.97 -10.16
CA VAL A 164 -11.07 7.02 -10.06
C VAL A 164 -10.44 5.84 -10.78
N VAL A 165 -10.96 4.62 -10.56
CA VAL A 165 -10.47 3.40 -11.21
C VAL A 165 -10.68 3.47 -12.72
N SER A 166 -11.82 3.98 -13.18
CA SER A 166 -12.13 4.15 -14.60
C SER A 166 -11.18 5.16 -15.25
N ALA A 167 -10.98 6.33 -14.63
CA ALA A 167 -10.07 7.36 -15.12
C ALA A 167 -8.61 6.86 -15.17
N LEU A 168 -8.18 6.12 -14.14
CA LEU A 168 -6.85 5.51 -14.09
C LEU A 168 -6.69 4.47 -15.20
N THR A 169 -7.69 3.60 -15.39
CA THR A 169 -7.69 2.59 -16.45
C THR A 169 -7.63 3.22 -17.84
N ALA A 170 -8.42 4.27 -18.09
CA ALA A 170 -8.41 5.00 -19.36
C ALA A 170 -7.03 5.61 -19.66
N ARG A 171 -6.42 6.29 -18.68
CA ARG A 171 -5.08 6.88 -18.83
C ARG A 171 -4.00 5.82 -19.00
N ALA A 172 -4.07 4.70 -18.29
CA ALA A 172 -3.11 3.61 -18.43
C ALA A 172 -3.18 3.00 -19.83
N ARG A 173 -4.38 2.76 -20.38
CA ARG A 173 -4.53 2.26 -21.76
C ARG A 173 -3.92 3.19 -22.81
N GLN A 174 -3.99 4.50 -22.60
CA GLN A 174 -3.43 5.49 -23.52
C GLN A 174 -1.90 5.59 -23.43
N ASN A 175 -1.34 5.57 -22.22
CA ASN A 175 0.08 5.85 -21.99
C ASN A 175 0.96 4.59 -21.85
N LEU A 176 0.35 3.45 -21.53
CA LEU A 176 1.01 2.18 -21.24
C LEU A 176 0.27 1.01 -21.94
N PRO A 177 0.18 1.01 -23.29
CA PRO A 177 -0.62 0.04 -24.04
C PRO A 177 -0.16 -1.43 -23.87
N GLN A 178 1.09 -1.64 -23.50
CA GLN A 178 1.68 -2.94 -23.19
C GLN A 178 1.38 -3.42 -21.75
N VAL A 179 0.71 -2.60 -20.93
CA VAL A 179 0.40 -2.91 -19.54
C VAL A 179 -1.07 -3.35 -19.42
N HIS A 180 -1.28 -4.58 -18.96
CA HIS A 180 -2.61 -5.09 -18.63
C HIS A 180 -2.96 -4.79 -17.18
N LEU A 181 -3.96 -3.95 -16.94
CA LEU A 181 -4.49 -3.72 -15.60
C LEU A 181 -5.50 -4.82 -15.24
N ALA A 182 -5.21 -5.61 -14.22
CA ALA A 182 -6.15 -6.55 -13.63
C ALA A 182 -6.81 -5.90 -12.40
N LEU A 183 -8.08 -5.55 -12.56
CA LEU A 183 -8.85 -4.89 -11.50
C LEU A 183 -9.54 -5.93 -10.63
N HIS A 184 -9.34 -5.84 -9.31
CA HIS A 184 -9.96 -6.69 -8.32
C HIS A 184 -10.87 -5.84 -7.42
N GLY A 185 -12.19 -5.95 -7.61
CA GLY A 185 -13.16 -5.28 -6.76
C GLY A 185 -13.22 -5.86 -5.34
N THR A 186 -13.99 -5.18 -4.48
CA THR A 186 -14.34 -5.61 -3.11
C THR A 186 -13.14 -5.91 -2.21
N GLN A 187 -12.05 -5.15 -2.38
CA GLN A 187 -10.81 -5.29 -1.60
C GLN A 187 -10.67 -4.28 -0.45
N LEU A 188 -11.76 -3.65 -0.02
CA LEU A 188 -11.73 -2.73 1.12
C LEU A 188 -11.91 -3.49 2.43
N SER A 189 -10.79 -3.96 2.95
CA SER A 189 -10.62 -4.28 4.36
C SER A 189 -9.13 -4.52 4.61
N HIS A 190 -8.81 -4.92 5.83
CA HIS A 190 -7.54 -5.55 6.16
C HIS A 190 -7.12 -6.62 5.11
N ALA A 191 -8.06 -7.33 4.49
CA ALA A 191 -7.78 -8.34 3.48
C ALA A 191 -7.08 -7.79 2.22
N GLY A 192 -7.46 -6.61 1.72
CA GLY A 192 -6.79 -6.00 0.58
C GLY A 192 -5.34 -5.64 0.88
N MET A 193 -5.08 -5.17 2.10
CA MET A 193 -3.74 -4.82 2.57
C MET A 193 -2.89 -6.08 2.79
N GLU A 194 -3.45 -7.15 3.33
CA GLU A 194 -2.79 -8.45 3.43
C GLU A 194 -2.38 -9.00 2.05
N ARG A 195 -3.27 -8.87 1.05
CA ARG A 195 -2.98 -9.27 -0.33
C ARG A 195 -1.91 -8.38 -0.96
N LEU A 196 -1.87 -7.09 -0.64
CA LEU A 196 -0.78 -6.21 -1.06
C LEU A 196 0.55 -6.64 -0.41
N HIS A 197 0.55 -6.94 0.88
CA HIS A 197 1.73 -7.38 1.63
C HIS A 197 2.27 -8.72 1.11
N ARG A 198 1.39 -9.66 0.76
CA ARG A 198 1.74 -10.95 0.13
C ARG A 198 2.10 -10.82 -1.36
N GLY A 199 1.98 -9.63 -1.93
CA GLY A 199 2.19 -9.35 -3.35
C GLY A 199 1.24 -10.10 -4.29
N GLU A 200 0.03 -10.35 -3.83
CA GLU A 200 -1.11 -10.77 -4.66
C GLU A 200 -1.77 -9.58 -5.36
N LEU A 201 -1.62 -8.39 -4.81
CA LEU A 201 -1.95 -7.11 -5.42
C LEU A 201 -0.68 -6.29 -5.56
N ASP A 202 -0.67 -5.38 -6.55
CA ASP A 202 0.45 -4.45 -6.78
C ASP A 202 0.13 -3.04 -6.27
N ALA A 203 -1.17 -2.70 -6.20
CA ALA A 203 -1.66 -1.47 -5.59
C ALA A 203 -3.09 -1.69 -5.06
N VAL A 204 -3.51 -0.85 -4.12
CA VAL A 204 -4.89 -0.80 -3.62
C VAL A 204 -5.41 0.63 -3.67
N ILE A 205 -6.64 0.81 -4.12
CA ILE A 205 -7.36 2.10 -4.16
C ILE A 205 -8.53 2.02 -3.19
N GLY A 206 -8.52 2.90 -2.19
CA GLY A 206 -9.50 2.90 -1.11
C GLY A 206 -9.35 4.12 -0.23
N ARG A 207 -10.04 4.08 0.91
CA ARG A 207 -10.05 5.13 1.92
C ARG A 207 -9.54 4.52 3.22
N TRP A 208 -8.57 5.18 3.85
CA TRP A 208 -7.97 4.71 5.10
C TRP A 208 -7.82 5.86 6.06
N ASP A 209 -8.18 5.61 7.32
CA ASP A 209 -7.96 6.56 8.41
C ASP A 209 -6.51 6.46 8.94
N ALA A 210 -5.91 5.27 8.81
CA ALA A 210 -4.52 5.01 9.12
C ALA A 210 -3.96 3.95 8.16
N LEU A 211 -2.74 4.17 7.69
CA LEU A 211 -2.03 3.23 6.83
C LEU A 211 -1.07 2.37 7.67
N PRO A 212 -0.95 1.06 7.41
CA PRO A 212 0.08 0.22 8.02
C PRO A 212 1.49 0.72 7.70
N LYS A 213 2.43 0.48 8.61
CA LYS A 213 3.85 0.79 8.40
C LYS A 213 4.41 0.00 7.21
N GLY A 214 5.28 0.63 6.43
CA GLY A 214 5.93 -0.01 5.28
C GLY A 214 5.07 -0.10 4.01
N ILE A 215 3.98 0.67 3.94
CA ILE A 215 3.18 0.83 2.72
C ILE A 215 3.28 2.29 2.28
N ASP A 216 3.79 2.49 1.07
CA ASP A 216 3.75 3.79 0.42
C ASP A 216 2.34 4.12 -0.04
N SER A 217 1.96 5.39 0.05
CA SER A 217 0.64 5.85 -0.38
C SER A 217 0.72 7.16 -1.14
N ARG A 218 -0.31 7.41 -1.95
CA ARG A 218 -0.48 8.66 -2.67
C ARG A 218 -1.95 9.02 -2.70
N VAL A 219 -2.26 10.26 -2.31
CA VAL A 219 -3.62 10.81 -2.40
C VAL A 219 -4.01 10.91 -3.87
N LEU A 220 -5.12 10.29 -4.25
CA LEU A 220 -5.66 10.33 -5.61
C LEU A 220 -6.77 11.37 -5.77
N ALA A 221 -7.59 11.55 -4.73
CA ALA A 221 -8.67 12.52 -4.67
C ALA A 221 -8.92 12.91 -3.21
N THR A 222 -9.54 14.07 -3.01
CA THR A 222 -10.15 14.45 -1.73
C THR A 222 -11.65 14.45 -1.96
N GLU A 223 -12.38 13.77 -1.09
CA GLU A 223 -13.83 13.64 -1.17
C GLU A 223 -14.44 14.16 0.13
N GLU A 224 -15.67 14.62 0.05
CA GLU A 224 -16.40 15.10 1.20
C GLU A 224 -17.44 14.09 1.63
N LEU A 225 -17.65 14.02 2.94
CA LEU A 225 -18.69 13.19 3.52
C LEU A 225 -20.02 13.94 3.39
N VAL A 226 -21.01 13.31 2.76
CA VAL A 226 -22.33 13.90 2.49
C VAL A 226 -23.43 12.94 2.93
N VAL A 227 -24.62 13.49 3.20
CA VAL A 227 -25.82 12.70 3.49
C VAL A 227 -26.65 12.64 2.21
N ALA A 228 -26.89 11.42 1.72
CA ALA A 228 -27.85 11.17 0.66
C ALA A 228 -29.25 11.14 1.26
N LEU A 229 -30.15 11.92 0.65
CA LEU A 229 -31.55 12.05 1.04
C LEU A 229 -32.44 11.48 -0.07
N PRO A 230 -33.62 10.94 0.27
CA PRO A 230 -34.67 10.66 -0.72
C PRO A 230 -35.02 11.93 -1.53
N PRO A 231 -35.42 11.81 -2.81
CA PRO A 231 -35.68 12.96 -3.68
C PRO A 231 -36.70 13.97 -3.12
N ASP A 232 -37.72 13.48 -2.42
CA ASP A 232 -38.81 14.29 -1.87
C ASP A 232 -38.60 14.66 -0.38
N HIS A 233 -37.42 14.42 0.18
CA HIS A 233 -37.16 14.67 1.59
C HIS A 233 -37.14 16.18 1.90
N PRO A 234 -37.78 16.68 2.98
CA PRO A 234 -37.84 18.12 3.29
C PRO A 234 -36.48 18.82 3.39
N LEU A 235 -35.44 18.07 3.79
CA LEU A 235 -34.08 18.59 3.92
C LEU A 235 -33.35 18.78 2.57
N THR A 236 -33.91 18.33 1.44
CA THR A 236 -33.30 18.49 0.10
C THR A 236 -33.15 19.95 -0.33
N ALA A 237 -33.96 20.85 0.21
CA ALA A 237 -33.90 22.28 -0.07
C ALA A 237 -32.70 22.98 0.61
N ARG A 238 -31.91 22.27 1.41
CA ARG A 238 -30.81 22.86 2.20
C ARG A 238 -29.45 22.36 1.73
N ASP A 239 -28.54 23.31 1.55
CA ASP A 239 -27.13 23.02 1.26
C ASP A 239 -26.37 22.47 2.47
N ARG A 240 -26.86 22.75 3.69
CA ARG A 240 -26.25 22.31 4.95
C ARG A 240 -27.32 21.92 5.95
N ILE A 241 -27.12 20.78 6.60
CA ILE A 241 -28.05 20.22 7.57
C ILE A 241 -27.35 20.17 8.93
N PRO A 242 -27.89 20.82 9.97
CA PRO A 242 -27.41 20.64 11.33
C PRO A 242 -27.52 19.17 11.73
N VAL A 243 -26.44 18.61 12.26
CA VAL A 243 -26.36 17.18 12.57
C VAL A 243 -27.47 16.72 13.52
N ALA A 244 -27.89 17.58 14.45
CA ALA A 244 -28.99 17.30 15.37
C ALA A 244 -30.36 17.10 14.67
N GLU A 245 -30.58 17.68 13.49
CA GLU A 245 -31.84 17.49 12.73
C GLU A 245 -31.92 16.10 12.08
N LEU A 246 -30.82 15.32 12.11
CA LEU A 246 -30.78 13.95 11.58
C LEU A 246 -31.09 12.89 12.64
N ALA A 247 -31.38 13.30 13.88
CA ALA A 247 -31.47 12.40 15.03
C ALA A 247 -32.64 11.40 14.93
N ASP A 248 -33.77 11.84 14.38
CA ASP A 248 -35.01 11.06 14.29
C ASP A 248 -35.17 10.34 12.93
N GLU A 249 -34.16 10.43 12.07
CA GLU A 249 -34.22 9.90 10.71
C GLU A 249 -33.88 8.40 10.66
N ALA A 250 -34.48 7.69 9.71
CA ALA A 250 -34.13 6.31 9.41
C ALA A 250 -32.86 6.25 8.54
N TRP A 251 -31.96 5.31 8.81
CA TRP A 251 -30.69 5.17 8.11
C TRP A 251 -30.55 3.84 7.38
N VAL A 252 -30.04 3.90 6.15
CA VAL A 252 -29.51 2.76 5.40
C VAL A 252 -28.00 2.78 5.53
N ASP A 253 -27.44 1.80 6.24
CA ASP A 253 -25.99 1.70 6.46
C ASP A 253 -25.36 0.63 5.56
N LEU A 254 -24.03 0.49 5.64
CA LEU A 254 -23.24 -0.56 5.02
C LEU A 254 -22.77 -1.59 6.06
N PRO A 255 -22.32 -2.78 5.63
CA PRO A 255 -21.87 -3.80 6.57
C PRO A 255 -20.66 -3.28 7.35
N GLY A 256 -20.75 -3.36 8.68
CA GLY A 256 -19.67 -2.99 9.58
C GLY A 256 -18.49 -3.97 9.57
N GLY A 257 -17.48 -3.67 10.39
CA GLY A 257 -16.30 -4.52 10.56
C GLY A 257 -15.00 -3.74 10.56
N THR A 258 -13.89 -4.45 10.77
CA THR A 258 -12.56 -3.83 10.82
C THR A 258 -12.20 -3.16 9.50
N GLY A 259 -12.10 -1.83 9.53
CA GLY A 259 -11.77 -1.02 8.36
C GLY A 259 -12.98 -0.50 7.56
N ALA A 260 -14.21 -0.72 8.04
CA ALA A 260 -15.40 -0.15 7.42
C ALA A 260 -15.52 1.35 7.71
N THR A 261 -15.16 2.19 6.73
CA THR A 261 -15.08 3.65 6.92
C THR A 261 -16.46 4.28 7.14
N LEU A 262 -17.44 4.05 6.26
CA LEU A 262 -18.74 4.74 6.32
C LEU A 262 -19.55 4.43 7.60
N PRO A 263 -19.69 3.17 8.04
CA PRO A 263 -20.36 2.87 9.32
C PRO A 263 -19.68 3.54 10.52
N ALA A 264 -18.34 3.53 10.57
CA ALA A 264 -17.60 4.21 11.63
C ALA A 264 -17.82 5.73 11.60
N ARG A 265 -17.93 6.34 10.41
CA ARG A 265 -18.22 7.76 10.24
C ARG A 265 -19.67 8.10 10.61
N LEU A 266 -20.63 7.23 10.34
CA LEU A 266 -22.02 7.40 10.74
C LEU A 266 -22.18 7.39 12.26
N HIS A 267 -21.51 6.46 12.95
CA HIS A 267 -21.48 6.46 14.41
C HIS A 267 -20.79 7.70 14.99
N LEU A 268 -19.70 8.18 14.36
CA LEU A 268 -19.04 9.41 14.77
C LEU A 268 -19.95 10.64 14.58
N LEU A 269 -20.68 10.70 13.46
CA LEU A 269 -21.67 11.74 13.18
C LEU A 269 -22.76 11.77 14.25
N GLY A 270 -23.35 10.61 14.56
CA GLY A 270 -24.36 10.50 15.63
C GLY A 270 -23.82 10.98 16.98
N ARG A 271 -22.61 10.56 17.35
CA ARG A 271 -21.94 11.04 18.58
C ARG A 271 -21.78 12.55 18.63
N HIS A 272 -21.38 13.19 17.52
CA HIS A 272 -21.29 14.64 17.45
C HIS A 272 -22.66 15.33 17.48
N GLY A 273 -23.70 14.68 16.95
CA GLY A 273 -25.08 15.16 16.97
C GLY A 273 -25.84 14.87 18.26
N GLY A 274 -25.28 14.08 19.17
CA GLY A 274 -25.97 13.65 20.39
C GLY A 274 -27.03 12.56 20.17
N PHE A 275 -26.95 11.79 19.08
CA PHE A 275 -27.90 10.71 18.77
C PHE A 275 -27.21 9.40 18.38
N VAL A 276 -27.96 8.31 18.42
CA VAL A 276 -27.55 7.01 17.87
C VAL A 276 -28.32 6.79 16.58
N PRO A 277 -27.66 6.63 15.41
CA PRO A 277 -28.35 6.44 14.13
C PRO A 277 -29.31 5.24 14.17
N HIS A 278 -30.58 5.46 13.84
CA HIS A 278 -31.58 4.42 13.73
C HIS A 278 -31.46 3.70 12.38
N VAL A 279 -30.60 2.68 12.33
CA VAL A 279 -30.36 1.89 11.11
C VAL A 279 -31.52 0.93 10.87
N VAL A 280 -32.29 1.15 9.80
CA VAL A 280 -33.45 0.32 9.42
C VAL A 280 -33.11 -0.74 8.38
N GLU A 281 -32.02 -0.55 7.64
CA GLU A 281 -31.59 -1.47 6.58
C GLU A 281 -30.06 -1.43 6.45
N THR A 282 -29.45 -2.56 6.07
CA THR A 282 -28.01 -2.66 5.80
C THR A 282 -27.79 -3.12 4.36
N ALA A 283 -27.39 -2.20 3.49
CA ALA A 283 -27.15 -2.49 2.09
C ALA A 283 -25.88 -3.33 1.89
N SER A 284 -25.81 -4.10 0.80
CA SER A 284 -24.64 -4.92 0.47
C SER A 284 -23.45 -4.10 -0.04
N ASP A 285 -23.70 -2.97 -0.70
CA ASP A 285 -22.70 -2.03 -1.20
C ASP A 285 -23.25 -0.61 -1.35
N SER A 286 -22.38 0.37 -1.64
CA SER A 286 -22.77 1.77 -1.80
C SER A 286 -23.73 2.03 -2.95
N ALA A 287 -23.75 1.18 -3.99
CA ALA A 287 -24.69 1.36 -5.10
C ALA A 287 -26.10 0.97 -4.66
N THR A 288 -26.23 -0.17 -3.99
CA THR A 288 -27.47 -0.66 -3.38
C THR A 288 -27.96 0.31 -2.30
N GLN A 289 -27.05 0.86 -1.50
CA GLN A 289 -27.38 1.88 -0.49
C GLN A 289 -28.08 3.09 -1.13
N LEU A 290 -27.54 3.63 -2.24
CA LEU A 290 -28.15 4.76 -2.94
C LEU A 290 -29.49 4.41 -3.60
N LEU A 291 -29.67 3.17 -4.08
CA LEU A 291 -30.97 2.71 -4.59
C LEU A 291 -32.03 2.66 -3.48
N LEU A 292 -31.67 2.24 -2.27
CA LEU A 292 -32.58 2.20 -1.12
C LEU A 292 -32.94 3.61 -0.63
N VAL A 293 -32.00 4.56 -0.69
CA VAL A 293 -32.28 5.98 -0.43
C VAL A 293 -33.25 6.55 -1.46
N ASP A 294 -33.01 6.27 -2.75
CA ASP A 294 -33.90 6.71 -3.84
C ASP A 294 -35.32 6.15 -3.68
N ALA A 295 -35.43 4.90 -3.19
CA ALA A 295 -36.70 4.26 -2.87
C ALA A 295 -37.36 4.76 -1.56
N GLY A 296 -36.73 5.70 -0.84
CA GLY A 296 -37.29 6.30 0.39
C GLY A 296 -37.16 5.43 1.65
N VAL A 297 -36.30 4.41 1.65
CA VAL A 297 -36.10 3.53 2.82
C VAL A 297 -35.45 4.27 3.99
N GLY A 298 -34.59 5.23 3.70
CA GLY A 298 -33.93 6.07 4.71
C GLY A 298 -32.84 6.94 4.11
N LEU A 299 -32.13 7.66 4.98
CA LEU A 299 -30.94 8.43 4.66
C LEU A 299 -29.71 7.54 4.57
N ALA A 300 -28.68 7.98 3.86
CA ALA A 300 -27.40 7.30 3.87
C ALA A 300 -26.23 8.26 4.00
N LEU A 301 -25.19 7.85 4.70
CA LEU A 301 -23.92 8.55 4.69
C LEU A 301 -23.07 8.05 3.52
N THR A 302 -22.57 8.95 2.68
CA THR A 302 -21.78 8.62 1.49
C THR A 302 -20.72 9.69 1.20
N PHE A 303 -20.01 9.56 0.08
CA PHE A 303 -19.01 10.53 -0.37
C PHE A 303 -19.52 11.34 -1.57
N SER A 304 -19.05 12.58 -1.72
CA SER A 304 -19.48 13.54 -2.75
C SER A 304 -19.21 13.11 -4.20
N GLY A 305 -18.36 12.10 -4.42
CA GLY A 305 -17.95 11.61 -5.75
C GLY A 305 -16.77 12.34 -6.35
#